data_AF-A0A1G9L517-F1
#
_entry.id   AF-A0A1G9L517-F1
#
_cell.length_a   1.000
_cell.length_b   1.000
_cell.length_c   1.000
_cell.angle_alpha   90.00
_cell.angle_beta   90.00
_cell.angle_gamma   90.00
#
_symmetry.space_group_name_H-M   'P 1'
#
loop_
_entity.id
_entity.type
_entity.pdbx_description
1 polymer ?
#
loop_
_entity_poly.entity_id
_entity_poly.type
_entity_poly.pdbx_seq_one_letter_code
_entity_poly.pdbx_strand_id
1 'polypeptide(L)'
;MNAIGNGLEKQLQELPGGLPIRFLTNSTRRPKRDILTKLQALGFDVDGDEVLTPAAAACAWLEANGYVSHLLVHPDLEEDFAACRTVGPVAVVVGDAGLYFTYERLNEAFREIESGAPLPDEAKSQLALVLNFLRTAPGAIDARAKEVEEALQE
;
A
#
# COMPACT_ATOMS: atom_id res chain seq x y z
N MET A 1 15.68 23.01 10.84
CA MET A 1 14.30 23.50 10.58
C MET A 1 14.26 24.00 9.14
N ASN A 2 13.43 23.40 8.29
CA ASN A 2 13.43 23.63 6.84
C ASN A 2 12.25 24.53 6.46
N ALA A 3 12.52 25.71 5.89
CA ALA A 3 11.49 26.74 5.65
C ALA A 3 10.40 26.33 4.64
N ILE A 4 10.67 25.31 3.82
CA ILE A 4 9.76 24.86 2.76
C ILE A 4 8.57 24.07 3.32
N GLY A 5 8.77 23.14 4.26
CA GLY A 5 7.65 22.34 4.76
C GLY A 5 6.72 23.11 5.69
N ASN A 6 7.27 24.01 6.53
CA ASN A 6 6.44 24.90 7.36
C ASN A 6 5.54 25.82 6.52
N GLY A 7 5.98 26.21 5.32
CA GLY A 7 5.18 27.02 4.40
C GLY A 7 4.00 26.25 3.81
N LEU A 8 4.23 25.00 3.41
CA LEU A 8 3.17 24.15 2.85
C LEU A 8 2.19 23.67 3.93
N GLU A 9 2.69 23.26 5.10
CA GLU A 9 1.85 22.86 6.23
C GLU A 9 0.89 23.98 6.65
N LYS A 10 1.39 25.22 6.72
CA LYS A 10 0.56 26.38 7.02
C LYS A 10 -0.52 26.61 5.96
N GLN A 11 -0.20 26.45 4.67
CA GLN A 11 -1.20 26.55 3.60
C GLN A 11 -2.26 25.44 3.68
N LEU A 12 -1.86 24.24 4.08
CA LEU A 12 -2.76 23.11 4.30
C LEU A 12 -3.71 23.37 5.48
N GLN A 13 -3.21 23.95 6.59
CA GLN A 13 -4.03 24.37 7.74
C GLN A 13 -4.97 25.53 7.43
N GLU A 14 -4.63 26.36 6.45
CA GLU A 14 -5.45 27.50 5.99
C GLU A 14 -6.52 27.10 4.96
N LEU A 15 -6.62 25.82 4.57
CA LEU A 15 -7.66 25.35 3.67
C LEU A 15 -9.05 25.56 4.31
N PRO A 16 -10.01 26.16 3.57
CA PRO A 16 -11.35 26.41 4.10
C PRO A 16 -12.04 25.11 4.50
N GLY A 17 -12.57 25.06 5.72
CA GLY A 17 -13.39 23.93 6.20
C GLY A 17 -12.70 22.97 7.16
N GLY A 18 -11.41 23.14 7.47
CA GLY A 18 -10.71 22.28 8.43
C GLY A 18 -10.71 20.80 8.04
N LEU A 19 -10.68 20.54 6.72
CA LEU A 19 -10.77 19.20 6.17
C LEU A 19 -9.59 18.34 6.66
N PRO A 20 -9.83 17.10 7.09
CA PRO A 20 -8.77 16.19 7.46
C PRO A 20 -7.90 15.88 6.24
N ILE A 21 -6.58 15.92 6.43
CA ILE A 21 -5.59 15.78 5.37
C ILE A 21 -4.92 14.41 5.50
N ARG A 22 -4.84 13.68 4.39
CA ARG A 22 -4.08 12.43 4.31
C ARG A 22 -3.06 12.50 3.19
N PHE A 23 -1.90 11.91 3.42
CA PHE A 23 -0.80 11.80 2.48
C PHE A 23 -0.85 10.46 1.77
N LEU A 24 -1.05 10.50 0.46
CA LEU A 24 -1.01 9.31 -0.40
C LEU A 24 0.36 9.19 -1.06
N THR A 25 0.92 7.98 -1.05
CA THR A 25 2.18 7.68 -1.74
C THR A 25 2.05 6.46 -2.63
N ASN A 26 2.84 6.44 -3.70
CA ASN A 26 3.02 5.27 -4.57
C ASN A 26 4.35 4.55 -4.35
N SER A 27 5.00 4.77 -3.21
CA SER A 27 6.24 4.08 -2.92
C SER A 27 6.01 2.59 -2.73
N THR A 28 6.75 1.79 -3.48
CA THR A 28 6.73 0.32 -3.48
C THR A 28 8.09 -0.27 -3.12
N ARG A 29 8.99 0.58 -2.59
CA ARG A 29 10.34 0.20 -2.11
C ARG A 29 10.71 0.78 -0.74
N ARG A 30 9.95 1.76 -0.25
CA ARG A 30 10.23 2.41 1.04
C ARG A 30 9.10 2.09 2.00
N PRO A 31 9.43 1.68 3.23
CA PRO A 31 8.40 1.44 4.23
C PRO A 31 7.74 2.75 4.68
N LYS A 32 6.56 2.62 5.25
CA LYS A 32 5.77 3.74 5.79
C LYS A 32 6.58 4.56 6.80
N ARG A 33 7.40 3.91 7.63
CA ARG A 33 8.29 4.55 8.60
C ARG A 33 9.23 5.59 7.96
N ASP A 34 9.80 5.26 6.82
CA ASP A 34 10.73 6.16 6.11
C ASP A 34 9.99 7.35 5.48
N ILE A 35 8.75 7.14 5.03
CA ILE A 35 7.89 8.19 4.49
C ILE A 35 7.49 9.17 5.59
N LEU A 36 7.07 8.67 6.75
CA LEU A 36 6.76 9.46 7.93
C LEU A 36 7.96 10.28 8.37
N THR A 37 9.12 9.63 8.52
CA THR A 37 10.38 10.29 8.92
C THR A 37 10.72 11.43 7.95
N LYS A 38 10.51 11.23 6.64
CA LYS A 38 10.76 12.25 5.62
C LYS A 38 9.77 13.43 5.72
N LEU A 39 8.48 13.17 5.93
CA LEU A 39 7.47 14.22 6.11
C LEU A 39 7.76 15.05 7.37
N GLN A 40 8.04 14.39 8.48
CA GLN A 40 8.41 15.05 9.73
C GLN A 40 9.69 15.88 9.60
N ALA A 41 10.70 15.38 8.88
CA ALA A 41 11.93 16.12 8.61
C ALA A 41 11.71 17.35 7.70
N LEU A 42 10.66 17.34 6.87
CA LEU A 42 10.25 18.51 6.10
C LEU A 42 9.51 19.54 6.96
N GLY A 43 8.97 19.14 8.11
CA GLY A 43 8.30 20.01 9.07
C GLY A 43 6.80 19.76 9.19
N PHE A 44 6.26 18.69 8.61
CA PHE A 44 4.84 18.34 8.78
C PHE A 44 4.62 17.56 10.07
N ASP A 45 3.62 17.94 10.85
CA ASP A 45 3.06 17.16 11.96
C ASP A 45 2.09 16.11 11.39
N VAL A 46 2.59 14.90 11.13
CA VAL A 46 1.86 13.80 10.47
C VAL A 46 1.95 12.53 11.31
N ASP A 47 0.79 11.94 11.60
CA ASP A 47 0.68 10.62 12.20
C ASP A 47 0.77 9.51 11.13
N GLY A 48 1.15 8.30 11.54
CA GLY A 48 1.04 7.10 10.72
C GLY A 48 -0.32 6.96 10.04
N ASP A 49 -1.43 7.18 10.74
CA ASP A 49 -2.77 6.94 10.17
C ASP A 49 -3.16 7.93 9.06
N GLU A 50 -2.43 9.03 8.94
CA GLU A 50 -2.59 10.02 7.88
C GLU A 50 -1.79 9.66 6.63
N VAL A 51 -0.88 8.68 6.69
CA VAL A 51 -0.11 8.21 5.52
C VAL A 51 -0.69 6.91 4.97
N LEU A 52 -1.27 7.01 3.77
CA LEU A 52 -1.78 5.88 3.01
C LEU A 52 -0.68 5.33 2.08
N THR A 53 -0.30 4.08 2.29
CA THR A 53 0.71 3.38 1.48
C THR A 53 0.11 2.24 0.67
N PRO A 54 0.75 1.86 -0.45
CA PRO A 54 0.30 0.72 -1.24
C PRO A 54 0.37 -0.61 -0.46
N ALA A 55 1.36 -0.77 0.43
CA ALA A 55 1.48 -1.94 1.29
C ALA A 55 0.33 -2.03 2.30
N ALA A 56 -0.06 -0.91 2.93
CA ALA A 56 -1.23 -0.87 3.82
C ALA A 56 -2.53 -1.21 3.07
N ALA A 57 -2.69 -0.70 1.83
CA ALA A 57 -3.82 -1.05 0.97
C ALA A 57 -3.84 -2.55 0.63
N ALA A 58 -2.66 -3.16 0.41
CA ALA A 58 -2.52 -4.59 0.19
C ALA A 58 -2.95 -5.40 1.40
N CYS A 59 -2.48 -5.06 2.61
CA CYS A 59 -2.90 -5.75 3.84
C CYS A 59 -4.41 -5.64 4.06
N ALA A 60 -5.01 -4.47 3.84
CA ALA A 60 -6.45 -4.29 3.99
C ALA A 60 -7.24 -5.17 3.01
N TRP A 61 -6.81 -5.25 1.75
CA TRP A 61 -7.44 -6.11 0.75
C TRP A 61 -7.29 -7.59 1.08
N LEU A 62 -6.10 -8.03 1.50
CA LEU A 62 -5.83 -9.41 1.90
C LEU A 62 -6.71 -9.83 3.08
N GLU A 63 -6.82 -8.98 4.09
CA GLU A 63 -7.67 -9.22 5.26
C GLU A 63 -9.15 -9.34 4.87
N ALA A 64 -9.66 -8.38 4.08
CA ALA A 64 -11.05 -8.37 3.64
C ALA A 64 -11.44 -9.60 2.79
N ASN A 65 -10.47 -10.20 2.09
CA ASN A 65 -10.69 -11.38 1.26
C ASN A 65 -10.23 -12.68 1.92
N GLY A 66 -9.67 -12.62 3.13
CA GLY A 66 -9.22 -13.79 3.89
C GLY A 66 -7.93 -14.46 3.37
N TYR A 67 -7.07 -13.73 2.66
CA TYR A 67 -5.81 -14.24 2.12
C TYR A 67 -4.60 -13.84 2.97
N VAL A 68 -3.51 -14.59 2.82
CA VAL A 68 -2.18 -14.25 3.35
C VAL A 68 -1.23 -13.92 2.21
N SER A 69 -0.26 -13.06 2.46
CA SER A 69 0.68 -12.63 1.42
C SER A 69 1.85 -13.59 1.23
N HIS A 70 2.13 -13.98 -0.02
CA HIS A 70 3.47 -14.35 -0.47
C HIS A 70 4.11 -13.12 -1.13
N LEU A 71 5.22 -12.63 -0.57
CA LEU A 71 5.78 -11.33 -0.93
C LEU A 71 6.88 -11.44 -2.01
N LEU A 72 6.60 -10.86 -3.17
CA LEU A 72 7.59 -10.55 -4.20
C LEU A 72 7.80 -9.04 -4.26
N VAL A 73 8.44 -8.50 -3.21
CA VAL A 73 8.65 -7.06 -2.99
C VAL A 73 10.11 -6.77 -2.61
N HIS A 74 10.47 -5.50 -2.48
CA HIS A 74 11.76 -5.09 -1.94
C HIS A 74 11.83 -5.45 -0.43
N PRO A 75 12.95 -6.01 0.09
CA PRO A 75 13.06 -6.40 1.50
C PRO A 75 12.72 -5.29 2.49
N ASP A 76 13.17 -4.05 2.23
CA ASP A 76 12.84 -2.89 3.07
C ASP A 76 11.32 -2.62 3.20
N LEU A 77 10.50 -3.11 2.25
CA LEU A 77 9.05 -2.96 2.31
C LEU A 77 8.37 -4.07 3.14
N GLU A 78 9.05 -5.19 3.40
CA GLU A 78 8.44 -6.35 4.08
C GLU A 78 7.95 -5.99 5.50
N GLU A 79 8.55 -5.00 6.17
CA GLU A 79 8.07 -4.51 7.48
C GLU A 79 6.64 -3.96 7.42
N ASP A 80 6.23 -3.34 6.30
CA ASP A 80 4.86 -2.82 6.13
C ASP A 80 3.82 -3.95 6.00
N PHE A 81 4.26 -5.20 5.79
CA PHE A 81 3.41 -6.38 5.74
C PHE A 81 3.40 -7.17 7.05
N ALA A 82 4.18 -6.79 8.07
CA ALA A 82 4.27 -7.53 9.32
C ALA A 82 2.94 -7.63 10.09
N ALA A 83 2.04 -6.66 9.88
CA ALA A 83 0.70 -6.63 10.47
C ALA A 83 -0.39 -7.28 9.60
N CYS A 84 -0.04 -7.75 8.39
CA CYS A 84 -0.97 -8.48 7.53
C CYS A 84 -1.40 -9.80 8.18
N ARG A 85 -2.54 -10.31 7.73
CA ARG A 85 -3.02 -11.66 8.03
C ARG A 85 -1.95 -12.72 7.81
N THR A 86 -1.85 -13.68 8.73
CA THR A 86 -0.86 -14.77 8.68
C THR A 86 -1.47 -16.17 8.53
N VAL A 87 -2.81 -16.28 8.51
CA VAL A 87 -3.53 -17.56 8.33
C VAL A 87 -4.59 -17.44 7.23
N GLY A 88 -4.48 -18.29 6.19
CA GLY A 88 -5.41 -18.31 5.06
C GLY A 88 -4.77 -18.88 3.79
N PRO A 89 -5.52 -18.97 2.68
CA PRO A 89 -4.96 -19.21 1.35
C PRO A 89 -3.94 -18.13 0.96
N VAL A 90 -2.91 -18.54 0.22
CA VAL A 90 -1.84 -17.64 -0.23
C VAL A 90 -2.29 -16.82 -1.44
N ALA A 91 -1.99 -15.52 -1.42
CA ALA A 91 -2.03 -14.63 -2.57
C ALA A 91 -0.65 -14.00 -2.78
N VAL A 92 -0.17 -13.96 -4.02
CA VAL A 92 1.12 -13.35 -4.34
C VAL A 92 0.95 -11.84 -4.45
N VAL A 93 1.70 -11.10 -3.64
CA VAL A 93 1.81 -9.64 -3.71
C VAL A 93 3.07 -9.27 -4.47
N VAL A 94 2.90 -8.63 -5.62
CA VAL A 94 4.03 -8.20 -6.47
C VAL A 94 4.26 -6.71 -6.33
N GLY A 95 5.48 -6.35 -5.93
CA GLY A 95 5.98 -4.98 -5.78
C GLY A 95 7.14 -4.67 -6.69
N ASP A 96 7.71 -3.47 -6.53
CA ASP A 96 8.97 -3.16 -7.18
C ASP A 96 10.12 -3.79 -6.38
N ALA A 97 10.42 -5.06 -6.66
CA ALA A 97 11.49 -5.77 -5.99
C ALA A 97 12.90 -5.39 -6.50
N GLY A 98 13.04 -4.54 -7.51
CA GLY A 98 14.34 -4.13 -8.05
C GLY A 98 15.28 -5.32 -8.37
N LEU A 99 16.45 -5.34 -7.74
CA LEU A 99 17.44 -6.42 -7.90
C LEU A 99 17.01 -7.75 -7.26
N TYR A 100 15.96 -7.74 -6.43
CA TYR A 100 15.42 -8.91 -5.77
C TYR A 100 14.39 -9.66 -6.63
N PHE A 101 14.17 -9.25 -7.88
CA PHE A 101 13.53 -10.10 -8.90
C PHE A 101 14.51 -11.19 -9.36
N THR A 102 14.86 -12.11 -8.46
CA THR A 102 15.67 -13.27 -8.80
C THR A 102 14.78 -14.36 -9.41
N TYR A 103 15.38 -15.23 -10.21
CA TYR A 103 14.68 -16.39 -10.77
C TYR A 103 14.07 -17.27 -9.67
N GLU A 104 14.78 -17.44 -8.56
CA GLU A 104 14.32 -18.18 -7.39
C GLU A 104 13.02 -17.61 -6.83
N ARG A 105 12.99 -16.32 -6.46
CA ARG A 105 11.78 -15.67 -5.90
C ARG A 105 10.62 -15.64 -6.89
N LEU A 106 10.90 -15.44 -8.18
CA LEU A 106 9.88 -15.50 -9.23
C LEU A 106 9.28 -16.90 -9.35
N ASN A 107 10.12 -17.93 -9.29
CA ASN A 107 9.68 -19.32 -9.42
C ASN A 107 8.93 -19.80 -8.17
N GLU A 108 9.30 -19.32 -6.98
CA GLU A 108 8.50 -19.52 -5.75
C GLU A 108 7.12 -18.89 -5.89
N ALA A 109 7.04 -17.60 -6.26
CA ALA A 109 5.78 -16.92 -6.50
C ALA A 109 4.92 -17.62 -7.57
N PHE A 110 5.55 -18.10 -8.65
CA PHE A 110 4.86 -18.85 -9.70
C PHE A 110 4.27 -20.18 -9.18
N ARG A 111 5.03 -20.91 -8.35
CA ARG A 111 4.54 -22.15 -7.72
C ARG A 111 3.38 -21.91 -6.78
N GLU A 112 3.38 -20.82 -6.02
CA GLU A 112 2.22 -20.45 -5.19
C GLU A 112 0.96 -20.25 -6.06
N ILE A 113 1.12 -19.57 -7.20
CA ILE A 113 0.03 -19.38 -8.17
C ILE A 113 -0.43 -20.73 -8.76
N GLU A 114 0.49 -21.62 -9.12
CA GLU A 114 0.15 -22.95 -9.69
C GLU A 114 -0.44 -23.93 -8.66
N SER A 115 0.01 -23.86 -7.40
CA SER A 115 -0.43 -24.76 -6.32
C SER A 115 -1.83 -24.44 -5.79
N GLY A 116 -2.38 -23.27 -6.16
CA GLY A 116 -3.78 -22.93 -5.98
C GLY A 116 -4.68 -23.89 -6.74
N ALA A 117 -5.22 -24.89 -6.04
CA ALA A 117 -6.13 -25.95 -6.53
C ALA A 117 -7.31 -25.41 -7.38
N PRO A 118 -7.95 -26.25 -8.23
CA PRO A 118 -8.93 -25.81 -9.22
C PRO A 118 -10.19 -25.27 -8.54
N LEU A 119 -10.30 -23.96 -8.45
CA LEU A 119 -11.52 -23.25 -8.06
C LEU A 119 -12.39 -22.97 -9.31
N PRO A 120 -13.71 -22.77 -9.14
CA PRO A 120 -14.61 -22.33 -10.20
C PRO A 120 -14.08 -21.07 -10.91
N ASP A 121 -14.44 -20.90 -12.19
CA ASP A 121 -13.81 -19.98 -13.15
C ASP A 121 -13.71 -18.51 -12.72
N GLU A 122 -14.39 -18.07 -11.66
CA GLU A 122 -14.25 -16.70 -11.11
C GLU A 122 -13.03 -16.48 -10.18
N ALA A 123 -12.30 -17.52 -9.74
CA ALA A 123 -11.21 -17.38 -8.77
C ALA A 123 -9.81 -17.76 -9.30
N LYS A 124 -9.64 -17.93 -10.61
CA LYS A 124 -8.48 -18.63 -11.21
C LYS A 124 -7.15 -17.90 -11.25
N SER A 125 -7.02 -16.69 -10.73
CA SER A 125 -5.73 -16.06 -10.47
C SER A 125 -6.01 -14.81 -9.66
N GLN A 126 -6.04 -14.90 -8.33
CA GLN A 126 -5.88 -13.69 -7.53
C GLN A 126 -4.41 -13.28 -7.57
N LEU A 127 -4.00 -12.84 -8.76
CA LEU A 127 -2.85 -11.98 -8.95
C LEU A 127 -3.23 -10.65 -8.29
N ALA A 128 -3.01 -10.55 -6.99
CA ALA A 128 -3.10 -9.27 -6.28
C ALA A 128 -1.87 -8.46 -6.71
N LEU A 129 -1.97 -7.88 -7.91
CA LEU A 129 -1.01 -6.93 -8.47
C LEU A 129 -1.17 -5.61 -7.72
N VAL A 130 -0.91 -5.62 -6.41
CA VAL A 130 -1.31 -4.50 -5.54
C VAL A 130 -0.43 -3.27 -5.75
N LEU A 131 0.76 -3.41 -6.33
CA LEU A 131 1.71 -2.31 -6.31
C LEU A 131 1.90 -1.61 -7.66
N ASN A 132 1.16 -1.98 -8.72
CA ASN A 132 1.02 -1.15 -9.93
C ASN A 132 -0.28 -0.33 -9.97
N PHE A 133 -1.07 -0.40 -8.89
CA PHE A 133 -2.38 0.28 -8.78
C PHE A 133 -2.27 1.80 -8.97
N LEU A 134 -1.14 2.39 -8.62
CA LEU A 134 -0.92 3.84 -8.75
C LEU A 134 -0.33 4.29 -10.09
N ARG A 135 -0.07 3.35 -11.02
CA ARG A 135 0.48 3.70 -12.34
C ARG A 135 -0.48 3.47 -13.51
N THR A 136 -1.53 2.65 -13.35
CA THR A 136 -2.28 2.14 -14.53
C THR A 136 -3.80 2.06 -14.43
N ALA A 137 -4.45 2.34 -13.29
CA ALA A 137 -5.91 2.30 -13.21
C ALA A 137 -6.52 3.72 -13.12
N PRO A 138 -7.18 4.24 -14.18
CA PRO A 138 -8.12 5.34 -14.03
C PRO A 138 -9.18 4.94 -13.00
N GLY A 139 -9.37 5.76 -11.96
CA GLY A 139 -10.34 5.48 -10.88
C GLY A 139 -9.79 4.84 -9.60
N ALA A 140 -8.50 4.51 -9.53
CA ALA A 140 -7.86 4.03 -8.30
C ALA A 140 -7.82 5.10 -7.19
N ILE A 141 -7.64 6.36 -7.58
CA ILE A 141 -7.79 7.52 -6.70
C ILE A 141 -9.26 7.70 -6.32
N ASP A 142 -10.19 7.54 -7.27
CA ASP A 142 -11.63 7.73 -7.03
C ASP A 142 -12.22 6.67 -6.08
N ALA A 143 -11.78 5.41 -6.19
CA ALA A 143 -12.21 4.35 -5.28
C ALA A 143 -11.79 4.63 -3.83
N ARG A 144 -10.62 5.28 -3.62
CA ARG A 144 -10.15 5.66 -2.29
C ARG A 144 -10.64 7.02 -1.84
N ALA A 145 -10.91 7.95 -2.75
CA ALA A 145 -11.64 9.19 -2.45
C ALA A 145 -13.04 8.85 -1.92
N LYS A 146 -13.70 7.83 -2.50
CA LYS A 146 -15.00 7.37 -2.05
C LYS A 146 -14.95 6.72 -0.66
N GLU A 147 -13.94 5.91 -0.37
CA GLU A 147 -13.77 5.36 1.00
C GLU A 147 -13.38 6.42 2.04
N VAL A 148 -12.63 7.45 1.63
CA VAL A 148 -12.36 8.63 2.48
C VAL A 148 -13.62 9.47 2.66
N GLU A 149 -14.46 9.66 1.63
CA GLU A 149 -15.75 10.34 1.73
C GLU A 149 -16.75 9.57 2.63
N GLU A 150 -16.79 8.24 2.53
CA GLU A 150 -17.63 7.38 3.38
C GLU A 150 -17.17 7.42 4.85
N ALA A 151 -15.86 7.45 5.11
CA ALA A 151 -15.30 7.60 6.46
C ALA A 151 -15.45 9.02 7.06
N LEU A 152 -15.86 10.02 6.26
CA LEU A 152 -16.15 11.39 6.71
C LEU A 152 -17.64 11.62 7.00
N GLN A 153 -18.49 10.62 6.75
CA GLN A 153 -19.94 10.67 7.03
C GLN A 153 -20.36 9.94 8.33
N GLU A 154 -19.40 9.36 9.07
CA GLU A 154 -19.58 8.84 10.44
C GLU A 154 -19.02 9.80 11.49
#